data_AF-A0A933KVD7-F1
#
_entry.id   AF-A0A933KVD7-F1
#
_cell.length_a   1.000
_cell.length_b   1.000
_cell.length_c   1.000
_cell.angle_alpha   90.00
_cell.angle_beta   90.00
_cell.angle_gamma   90.00
#
_symmetry.space_group_name_H-M   'P 1'
#
loop_
_entity.id
_entity.type
_entity.pdbx_description
1 polymer ?
#
loop_
_entity_poly.entity_id
_entity_poly.type
_entity_poly.pdbx_seq_one_letter_code
_entity_poly.pdbx_strand_id
1 'polypeptide(L)'
;MAHDEVLAHGHGSADDEYRETPPDSTYEHTDAHAWVIVKFLIWLAVSAVIVHFGLGVVYQLLIDRSMETAQPYPLATTVEERLPPAPRLQQFPRNELYQFRLDENVQLERYGWMNKDAGTVHIPIEDAMRLTLERGALQSRTPDGTAPVETPGLMPSDSSAGRVMERRRQ
;
A
#
# COMPACT_ATOMS: atom_id res chain seq x y z
N MET A 1 -55.38 85.10 46.89
CA MET A 1 -55.34 83.64 47.15
C MET A 1 -54.01 83.16 46.60
N ALA A 2 -53.06 82.91 47.49
CA ALA A 2 -51.70 82.50 47.16
C ALA A 2 -51.66 80.99 46.94
N HIS A 3 -51.00 80.57 45.86
CA HIS A 3 -50.51 79.20 45.72
C HIS A 3 -49.02 79.30 45.39
N ASP A 4 -48.20 79.03 46.41
CA ASP A 4 -46.82 78.59 46.29
C ASP A 4 -46.84 77.20 45.65
N GLU A 5 -46.22 77.03 44.49
CA GLU A 5 -45.97 75.72 43.90
C GLU A 5 -44.48 75.60 43.55
N VAL A 6 -43.77 75.01 44.50
CA VAL A 6 -42.60 74.13 44.41
C VAL A 6 -41.94 74.03 43.03
N LEU A 7 -40.81 74.70 42.84
CA LEU A 7 -39.81 74.31 41.84
C LEU A 7 -38.71 73.50 42.50
N ALA A 8 -38.95 72.18 42.59
CA ALA A 8 -37.88 71.21 42.79
C ALA A 8 -37.07 71.14 41.49
N HIS A 9 -35.90 71.79 41.45
CA HIS A 9 -34.92 71.58 40.40
C HIS A 9 -34.28 70.20 40.57
N GLY A 10 -34.89 69.18 39.95
CA GLY A 10 -34.20 67.93 39.67
C GLY A 10 -33.10 68.20 38.63
N HIS A 11 -31.84 68.08 39.02
CA HIS A 11 -30.74 68.05 38.07
C HIS A 11 -30.85 66.73 37.29
N GLY A 12 -31.04 66.83 35.97
CA GLY A 12 -30.97 65.67 35.06
C GLY A 12 -29.68 64.90 35.30
N SER A 13 -29.78 63.59 35.38
CA SER A 13 -28.64 62.72 35.66
C SER A 13 -27.80 62.57 34.38
N ALA A 14 -26.47 62.45 34.50
CA ALA A 14 -25.56 62.30 33.36
C ALA A 14 -25.89 61.07 32.48
N ASP A 15 -26.66 60.13 33.02
CA ASP A 15 -27.12 58.93 32.33
C ASP A 15 -28.24 59.23 31.31
N ASP A 16 -28.95 60.36 31.45
CA ASP A 16 -30.01 60.78 30.52
C ASP A 16 -29.44 61.27 29.17
N GLU A 17 -28.19 61.76 29.14
CA GLU A 17 -27.52 62.27 27.94
C GLU A 17 -27.19 61.16 26.92
N TYR A 18 -27.06 59.91 27.36
CA TYR A 18 -26.76 58.77 26.48
C TYR A 18 -27.99 58.00 26.00
N ARG A 19 -29.20 58.35 26.47
CA ARG A 19 -30.44 57.65 26.08
C ARG A 19 -31.02 58.19 24.77
N GLU A 20 -30.69 59.43 24.42
CA GLU A 20 -31.20 60.11 23.25
C GLU A 20 -30.09 60.29 22.21
N THR A 21 -30.00 59.36 21.27
CA THR A 21 -29.26 59.60 20.03
C THR A 21 -29.92 60.76 19.28
N PRO A 22 -29.19 61.83 18.91
CA PRO A 22 -29.74 62.95 18.17
C PRO A 22 -30.49 62.45 16.91
N PRO A 23 -31.63 63.05 16.54
CA PRO A 23 -32.48 62.57 15.44
C PRO A 23 -31.80 62.58 14.05
N ASP A 24 -30.59 63.15 13.96
CA ASP A 24 -29.76 63.24 12.74
C ASP A 24 -28.44 62.45 12.86
N SER A 25 -28.29 61.62 13.90
CA SER A 25 -27.12 60.76 14.11
C SER A 25 -27.13 59.58 13.14
N THR A 26 -26.70 59.81 11.89
CA THR A 26 -26.34 58.74 10.96
C THR A 26 -24.89 58.27 11.24
N TYR A 27 -24.50 57.12 10.68
CA TYR A 27 -23.20 56.45 10.85
C TYR A 27 -21.99 57.42 10.93
N GLU A 28 -21.07 57.14 11.86
CA GLU A 28 -19.82 57.88 12.00
C GLU A 28 -18.94 57.69 10.75
N HIS A 29 -18.70 58.78 10.01
CA HIS A 29 -17.87 58.78 8.79
C HIS A 29 -16.36 58.54 9.05
N THR A 30 -15.97 58.33 10.31
CA THR A 30 -14.60 58.03 10.75
C THR A 30 -14.21 56.57 10.47
N ASP A 31 -15.17 55.64 10.44
CA ASP A 31 -14.87 54.22 10.36
C ASP A 31 -14.67 53.75 8.91
N ALA A 32 -13.39 53.61 8.57
CA ALA A 32 -12.84 53.06 7.33
C ALA A 32 -13.19 53.82 6.03
N HIS A 33 -12.17 54.47 5.47
CA HIS A 33 -12.27 55.14 4.17
C HIS A 33 -12.49 54.13 3.03
N ALA A 34 -13.71 54.07 2.50
CA ALA A 34 -14.08 53.16 1.41
C ALA A 34 -13.14 53.24 0.19
N TRP A 35 -12.60 54.43 -0.09
CA TRP A 35 -11.62 54.64 -1.16
C TRP A 35 -10.32 53.85 -0.97
N VAL A 36 -9.86 53.71 0.27
CA VAL A 36 -8.66 52.93 0.60
C VAL A 36 -8.92 51.44 0.38
N ILE A 37 -10.10 50.97 0.76
CA ILE A 37 -10.54 49.58 0.56
C ILE A 37 -10.63 49.26 -0.93
N VAL A 38 -11.25 50.12 -1.73
CA VAL A 38 -11.37 49.92 -3.18
C VAL A 38 -9.99 49.87 -3.84
N LYS A 39 -9.08 50.80 -3.49
CA LYS A 39 -7.70 50.78 -4.01
C LYS A 39 -6.96 49.51 -3.60
N PHE A 40 -7.14 49.06 -2.36
CA PHE A 40 -6.57 47.79 -1.88
C PHE A 40 -7.08 46.60 -2.67
N LEU A 41 -8.40 46.50 -2.91
CA LEU A 41 -8.99 45.41 -3.70
C LEU A 41 -8.50 45.42 -5.16
N ILE A 42 -8.34 46.60 -5.76
CA ILE A 42 -7.75 46.74 -7.10
C ILE A 42 -6.32 46.21 -7.11
N TRP A 43 -5.49 46.62 -6.15
CA TRP A 43 -4.11 46.12 -6.05
C TRP A 43 -4.03 44.62 -5.77
N LEU A 44 -4.95 44.08 -4.96
CA LEU A 44 -5.06 42.65 -4.71
C LEU A 44 -5.45 41.88 -5.98
N ALA A 45 -6.41 42.38 -6.75
CA ALA A 45 -6.81 41.76 -8.01
C ALA A 45 -5.67 41.79 -9.03
N VAL A 46 -4.98 42.93 -9.17
CA VAL A 46 -3.82 43.08 -10.05
C VAL A 46 -2.69 42.14 -9.63
N SER A 47 -2.38 42.02 -8.33
CA SER A 47 -1.34 41.12 -7.86
C SER A 47 -1.70 39.64 -8.10
N ALA A 48 -2.95 39.24 -7.86
CA ALA A 48 -3.44 37.90 -8.15
C ALA A 48 -3.31 37.56 -9.64
N VAL A 49 -3.65 38.50 -10.52
CA VAL A 49 -3.49 38.35 -11.97
C VAL A 49 -2.01 38.18 -12.34
N ILE A 50 -1.13 39.06 -11.83
CA ILE A 50 0.32 38.97 -12.10
C ILE A 50 0.90 37.63 -11.63
N VAL A 51 0.54 37.18 -10.42
CA VAL A 51 0.99 35.89 -9.88
C VAL A 51 0.47 34.75 -10.74
N HIS A 52 -0.80 34.77 -11.15
CA HIS A 52 -1.39 33.72 -11.97
C HIS A 52 -0.68 33.59 -13.33
N PHE A 53 -0.48 34.70 -14.03
CA PHE A 53 0.25 34.70 -15.30
C PHE A 53 1.72 34.34 -15.13
N GLY A 54 2.39 34.85 -14.09
CA GLY A 54 3.78 34.52 -13.79
C GLY A 54 3.96 33.03 -13.50
N LEU A 55 3.06 32.43 -12.72
CA LEU A 55 3.06 31.00 -12.44
C LEU A 55 2.81 30.19 -13.72
N GLY A 56 1.89 30.64 -14.57
CA GLY A 56 1.64 30.03 -15.89
C GLY A 56 2.88 30.00 -16.79
N VAL A 57 3.61 31.12 -16.87
CA VAL A 57 4.87 31.21 -17.63
C VAL A 57 5.94 30.30 -17.03
N VAL A 58 6.12 30.31 -15.71
CA VAL A 58 7.10 29.43 -15.03
C VAL A 58 6.77 27.95 -15.27
N TYR A 59 5.50 27.57 -15.18
CA TYR A 59 5.07 26.20 -15.47
C TYR A 59 5.31 25.83 -16.92
N GLN A 60 5.00 26.70 -17.89
CA GLN A 60 5.29 26.43 -19.31
C GLN A 60 6.78 26.21 -19.53
N LEU A 61 7.63 27.11 -19.03
CA LEU A 61 9.09 26.98 -19.14
C LEU A 61 9.63 25.70 -18.48
N LEU A 62 9.07 25.29 -17.33
CA LEU A 62 9.45 24.07 -16.65
C LEU A 62 9.00 22.82 -17.42
N ILE A 63 7.79 22.83 -17.97
CA ILE A 63 7.24 21.74 -18.78
C ILE A 63 8.07 21.57 -20.05
N ASP A 64 8.35 22.65 -20.77
CA ASP A 64 9.17 22.62 -21.99
C ASP A 64 10.56 22.04 -21.71
N ARG A 65 11.22 22.50 -20.62
CA ARG A 65 12.50 21.93 -20.17
C ARG A 65 12.40 20.47 -19.74
N SER A 66 11.29 20.06 -19.13
CA SER A 66 11.07 18.66 -18.72
C SER A 66 10.85 17.73 -19.91
N MET A 67 10.24 18.22 -20.99
CA MET A 67 10.06 17.47 -22.23
C MET A 67 11.37 17.34 -22.99
N GLU A 68 12.19 18.39 -23.03
CA GLU A 68 13.55 18.33 -23.61
C GLU A 68 14.51 17.48 -22.75
N THR A 69 14.33 17.49 -21.43
CA THR A 69 15.13 16.71 -20.46
C THR A 69 14.37 15.47 -20.02
N ALA A 70 13.60 14.84 -20.92
CA ALA A 70 13.04 13.50 -20.69
C ALA A 70 14.17 12.46 -20.66
N GLN A 71 15.06 12.59 -19.67
CA GLN A 71 15.93 11.57 -19.18
C GLN A 71 15.01 10.46 -18.70
N PRO A 72 15.07 9.25 -19.28
CA PRO A 72 14.30 8.12 -18.78
C PRO A 72 14.66 7.98 -17.30
N TYR A 73 13.68 8.18 -16.42
CA TYR A 73 13.90 8.04 -14.99
C TYR A 73 14.58 6.69 -14.76
N PRO A 74 15.72 6.62 -14.05
CA PRO A 74 16.41 5.35 -13.83
C PRO A 74 15.57 4.33 -13.03
N LEU A 75 14.41 4.77 -12.51
CA LEU A 75 13.42 3.98 -11.78
C LEU A 75 12.07 3.87 -12.51
N ALA A 76 11.82 4.65 -13.57
CA ALA A 76 10.65 4.39 -14.42
C ALA A 76 11.03 3.26 -15.36
N THR A 77 10.64 2.07 -14.94
CA THR A 77 10.35 0.85 -15.70
C THR A 77 10.22 1.01 -17.23
N THR A 78 11.30 1.33 -17.92
CA THR A 78 11.58 0.87 -19.30
C THR A 78 12.70 -0.17 -19.29
N VAL A 79 13.24 -0.49 -18.12
CA VAL A 79 13.95 -1.74 -17.87
C VAL A 79 12.86 -2.79 -17.82
N GLU A 80 12.64 -3.44 -18.98
CA GLU A 80 12.11 -4.81 -19.09
C GLU A 80 12.36 -5.51 -17.76
N GLU A 81 11.28 -5.80 -17.02
CA GLU A 81 11.34 -6.28 -15.64
C GLU A 81 12.33 -7.44 -15.61
N ARG A 82 13.58 -7.16 -15.22
CA ARG A 82 14.63 -8.17 -15.18
C ARG A 82 14.32 -8.96 -13.93
N LEU A 83 13.38 -9.89 -14.06
CA LEU A 83 13.07 -10.81 -13.00
C LEU A 83 14.41 -11.45 -12.60
N PRO A 84 14.74 -11.46 -11.31
CA PRO A 84 16.00 -12.03 -10.84
C PRO A 84 16.16 -13.46 -11.39
N PRO A 85 17.42 -13.90 -11.62
CA PRO A 85 17.69 -15.27 -12.02
C PRO A 85 17.04 -16.22 -11.01
N ALA A 86 16.56 -17.38 -11.48
CA ALA A 86 15.98 -18.38 -10.59
C ALA A 86 16.99 -18.79 -9.49
N PRO A 87 16.54 -19.09 -8.26
CA PRO A 87 15.15 -19.31 -7.82
C PRO A 87 14.43 -18.01 -7.42
N ARG A 88 13.17 -17.88 -7.86
CA ARG A 88 12.30 -16.74 -7.54
C ARG A 88 11.38 -17.08 -6.38
N LEU A 89 10.93 -16.06 -5.66
CA LEU A 89 9.88 -16.22 -4.67
C LEU A 89 8.60 -16.67 -5.38
N GLN A 90 8.04 -17.79 -4.93
CA GLN A 90 6.75 -18.31 -5.43
C GLN A 90 5.64 -17.33 -5.04
N GLN A 91 4.87 -16.85 -6.02
CA GLN A 91 3.87 -15.80 -5.79
C GLN A 91 2.62 -16.35 -5.08
N PHE A 92 2.15 -17.53 -5.49
CA PHE A 92 0.90 -18.11 -4.99
C PHE A 92 1.08 -19.59 -4.60
N PRO A 93 1.91 -19.89 -3.58
CA PRO A 93 2.29 -21.26 -3.23
C PRO A 93 1.09 -22.17 -2.97
N ARG A 94 0.02 -21.66 -2.34
CA ARG A 94 -1.19 -22.46 -2.05
C ARG A 94 -1.97 -22.82 -3.31
N ASN A 95 -2.15 -21.88 -4.22
CA ASN A 95 -2.91 -22.08 -5.45
C ASN A 95 -2.14 -23.00 -6.40
N GLU A 96 -0.83 -22.75 -6.55
CA GLU A 96 0.05 -23.57 -7.38
C GLU A 96 0.08 -25.02 -6.87
N LEU A 97 0.18 -25.22 -5.55
CA LEU A 97 0.17 -26.56 -4.96
C LEU A 97 -1.19 -27.25 -5.07
N TYR A 98 -2.31 -26.51 -5.03
CA TYR A 98 -3.63 -27.06 -5.29
C TYR A 98 -3.77 -27.55 -6.74
N GLN A 99 -3.34 -26.74 -7.71
CA GLN A 99 -3.36 -27.13 -9.13
C GLN A 99 -2.45 -28.33 -9.40
N PHE A 100 -1.24 -28.31 -8.84
CA PHE A 100 -0.31 -29.42 -8.92
C PHE A 100 -0.94 -30.75 -8.46
N ARG A 101 -1.63 -30.74 -7.30
CA ARG A 101 -2.34 -31.93 -6.80
C ARG A 101 -3.46 -32.39 -7.72
N LEU A 102 -4.19 -31.47 -8.35
CA LEU A 102 -5.24 -31.83 -9.31
C LEU A 102 -4.64 -32.52 -10.54
N ASP A 103 -3.56 -31.98 -11.09
CA ASP A 103 -2.87 -32.54 -12.25
C ASP A 103 -2.25 -33.91 -11.95
N GLU A 104 -1.69 -34.10 -10.76
CA GLU A 104 -1.19 -35.40 -10.28
C GLU A 104 -2.32 -36.42 -10.15
N ASN A 105 -3.44 -36.05 -9.52
CA ASN A 105 -4.58 -36.96 -9.36
C ASN A 105 -5.15 -37.40 -10.71
N VAL A 106 -5.23 -36.49 -11.69
CA VAL A 106 -5.68 -36.84 -13.04
C VAL A 106 -4.77 -37.87 -13.69
N GLN A 107 -3.45 -37.77 -13.49
CA GLN A 107 -2.51 -38.78 -13.99
C GLN A 107 -2.70 -40.10 -13.25
N LEU A 108 -2.77 -40.09 -11.93
CA LEU A 108 -2.85 -41.30 -11.09
C LEU A 108 -4.15 -42.09 -11.30
N GLU A 109 -5.28 -41.43 -11.53
CA GLU A 109 -6.59 -42.07 -11.63
C GLU A 109 -6.93 -42.57 -13.05
N ARG A 110 -6.15 -42.19 -14.07
CA ARG A 110 -6.52 -42.40 -15.47
C ARG A 110 -5.48 -43.16 -16.27
N TYR A 111 -5.98 -43.86 -17.28
CA TYR A 111 -5.15 -44.43 -18.32
C TYR A 111 -4.54 -43.33 -19.19
N GLY A 112 -3.27 -43.51 -19.54
CA GLY A 112 -2.53 -42.56 -20.36
C GLY A 112 -1.42 -43.24 -21.15
N TRP A 113 -0.89 -42.53 -22.14
CA TRP A 113 0.32 -42.98 -22.83
C TRP A 113 1.54 -42.36 -22.17
N MET A 114 2.51 -43.18 -21.76
CA MET A 114 3.81 -42.71 -21.31
C MET A 114 4.76 -42.55 -22.50
N ASN A 115 4.78 -43.55 -23.38
CA ASN A 115 5.53 -43.51 -24.64
C ASN A 115 4.74 -44.26 -25.71
N LYS A 116 4.23 -43.53 -26.70
CA LYS A 116 3.41 -44.10 -27.78
C LYS A 116 4.23 -44.95 -28.74
N ASP A 117 5.44 -44.51 -29.08
CA ASP A 117 6.31 -45.20 -30.04
C ASP A 117 6.83 -46.53 -29.48
N ALA A 118 7.10 -46.58 -28.18
CA ALA A 118 7.48 -47.80 -27.46
C ALA A 118 6.28 -48.63 -26.98
N GLY A 119 5.03 -48.21 -27.27
CA GLY A 119 3.83 -48.93 -26.84
C GLY A 119 3.61 -48.98 -25.32
N THR A 120 4.21 -48.07 -24.55
CA THR A 120 4.16 -48.05 -23.09
C THR A 120 3.03 -47.17 -22.57
N VAL A 121 2.10 -47.76 -21.83
CA VAL A 121 0.94 -47.09 -21.21
C VAL A 121 1.11 -46.93 -19.71
N HIS A 122 0.58 -45.82 -19.17
CA HIS A 122 0.27 -45.62 -17.77
C HIS A 122 -1.11 -46.20 -17.47
N ILE A 123 -1.23 -46.90 -16.33
CA ILE A 123 -2.48 -47.45 -15.81
C ILE A 123 -2.81 -46.76 -14.48
N PRO A 124 -4.10 -46.64 -14.10
CA PRO A 124 -4.48 -46.09 -12.81
C PRO A 124 -3.76 -46.77 -11.65
N ILE A 125 -3.40 -45.99 -10.62
CA ILE A 125 -2.55 -46.47 -9.53
C ILE A 125 -3.20 -47.61 -8.74
N GLU A 126 -4.52 -47.60 -8.57
CA GLU A 126 -5.28 -48.68 -7.95
C GLU A 126 -5.11 -50.01 -8.71
N ASP A 127 -5.20 -49.95 -10.04
CA ASP A 127 -5.02 -51.11 -10.90
C ASP A 127 -3.57 -51.58 -10.91
N ALA A 128 -2.60 -50.64 -10.89
CA ALA A 128 -1.18 -50.96 -10.78
C ALA A 128 -0.87 -51.70 -9.48
N MET A 129 -1.40 -51.21 -8.35
CA MET A 129 -1.22 -51.87 -7.05
C MET A 129 -1.81 -53.28 -7.06
N ARG A 130 -3.04 -53.45 -7.56
CA ARG A 130 -3.69 -54.77 -7.69
C ARG A 130 -2.84 -55.73 -8.52
N LEU A 131 -2.41 -55.32 -9.71
CA LEU A 131 -1.60 -56.16 -10.60
C LEU A 131 -0.22 -56.48 -10.00
N THR A 132 0.35 -55.55 -9.23
CA THR A 132 1.65 -55.77 -8.56
C THR A 132 1.55 -56.83 -7.47
N LEU A 133 0.44 -56.80 -6.71
CA LEU A 133 0.12 -57.81 -5.69
C LEU A 133 -0.13 -59.18 -6.33
N GLU A 134 -0.96 -59.23 -7.38
CA GLU A 134 -1.26 -60.47 -8.12
C GLU A 134 -0.01 -61.11 -8.73
N ARG A 135 0.91 -60.30 -9.24
CA ARG A 135 2.18 -60.76 -9.84
C ARG A 135 3.26 -61.09 -8.81
N GLY A 136 3.03 -60.78 -7.53
CA GLY A 136 4.01 -61.03 -6.46
C GLY A 136 5.32 -60.25 -6.63
N ALA A 137 5.28 -59.08 -7.27
CA ALA A 137 6.50 -58.35 -7.68
C ALA A 137 7.14 -57.50 -6.57
N LEU A 138 6.60 -57.53 -5.34
CA LEU A 138 7.13 -56.79 -4.21
C LEU A 138 8.32 -57.53 -3.59
N GLN A 139 9.54 -57.11 -3.94
CA GLN A 139 10.76 -57.58 -3.30
C GLN A 139 10.99 -56.73 -2.04
N SER A 140 10.99 -57.34 -0.85
CA SER A 140 11.43 -56.63 0.36
C SER A 140 12.93 -56.33 0.21
N ARG A 141 13.29 -55.04 0.35
CA ARG A 141 14.70 -54.65 0.41
C ARG A 141 15.33 -55.34 1.61
N THR A 142 16.33 -56.18 1.38
CA THR A 142 17.20 -56.69 2.44
C THR A 142 17.84 -55.47 3.12
N PRO A 143 17.76 -55.35 4.46
CA PRO A 143 18.41 -54.24 5.14
C PRO A 143 19.91 -54.35 4.86
N ASP A 144 20.44 -53.42 4.06
CA ASP A 144 21.87 -53.28 3.89
C ASP A 144 22.45 -52.96 5.26
N GLY A 145 23.23 -53.90 5.81
CA GLY A 145 23.86 -53.82 7.13
C GLY A 145 24.95 -52.75 7.27
N THR A 146 24.92 -51.72 6.43
CA THR A 146 25.85 -50.58 6.39
C THR A 146 25.24 -49.28 6.92
N ALA A 147 24.07 -49.33 7.56
CA ALA A 147 23.62 -48.22 8.40
C ALA A 147 24.52 -48.15 9.66
N PRO A 148 25.24 -47.05 9.92
CA PRO A 148 25.97 -46.89 11.17
C PRO A 148 24.99 -46.98 12.33
N VAL A 149 25.28 -47.84 13.30
CA VAL A 149 24.52 -47.94 14.55
C VAL A 149 24.44 -46.55 15.17
N GLU A 150 23.24 -45.95 15.19
CA GLU A 150 22.99 -44.68 15.88
C GLU A 150 23.35 -44.88 17.35
N THR A 151 24.47 -44.31 17.77
CA THR A 151 24.90 -44.36 19.17
C THR A 151 24.03 -43.37 19.95
N PRO A 152 23.23 -43.81 20.94
CA PRO A 152 22.33 -42.93 21.67
C PRO A 152 23.09 -41.75 22.31
N GLY A 153 22.71 -40.51 21.98
CA GLY A 153 23.29 -39.28 22.53
C GLY A 153 24.15 -38.45 21.57
N LEU A 154 24.32 -38.90 20.33
CA LEU A 154 24.98 -38.14 19.25
C LEU A 154 23.91 -37.63 18.28
N MET A 155 23.92 -36.32 18.01
CA MET A 155 23.04 -35.68 17.02
C MET A 155 23.87 -35.20 15.83
N PRO A 156 23.36 -35.28 14.59
CA PRO A 156 23.99 -34.61 13.46
C PRO A 156 24.11 -33.11 13.76
N SER A 157 25.31 -32.55 13.61
CA SER A 157 25.49 -31.09 13.76
C SER A 157 24.71 -30.35 12.67
N ASP A 158 23.99 -29.28 13.03
CA ASP A 158 23.12 -28.51 12.11
C ASP A 158 23.87 -27.96 10.87
N SER A 159 25.19 -27.87 10.94
CA SER A 159 26.07 -27.36 9.87
C SER A 159 26.83 -28.43 9.10
N SER A 160 26.59 -29.72 9.35
CA SER A 160 27.22 -30.81 8.62
C SER A 160 26.14 -31.69 8.03
N ALA A 161 26.22 -31.98 6.74
CA ALA A 161 25.28 -32.81 5.99
C ALA A 161 25.21 -34.28 6.47
N GLY A 162 24.91 -34.53 7.76
CA GLY A 162 24.89 -35.82 8.43
C GLY A 162 26.26 -36.44 8.72
N ARG A 163 27.37 -35.78 8.34
CA ARG A 163 28.71 -36.40 8.38
C ARG A 163 29.48 -36.17 9.68
N VAL A 164 29.09 -35.17 10.47
CA VAL A 164 29.73 -34.85 11.75
C VAL A 164 28.68 -34.96 12.85
N MET A 165 28.92 -35.89 13.77
CA MET A 165 28.06 -36.13 14.93
C MET A 165 28.57 -35.32 16.12
N GLU A 166 27.68 -34.55 16.76
CA GLU A 166 27.95 -33.79 17.97
C GLU A 166 27.28 -34.44 19.19
N ARG A 167 27.98 -34.45 20.32
CA ARG A 167 27.43 -34.93 21.59
C ARG A 167 26.47 -33.86 22.13
N ARG A 168 25.22 -34.23 22.39
CA ARG A 168 24.21 -33.35 23.00
C ARG A 168 24.80 -32.74 24.27
N ARG A 169 25.12 -31.43 24.26
CA ARG A 169 25.54 -30.72 25.47
C ARG A 169 24.31 -30.59 26.38
N GLN A 170 24.45 -31.07 27.62
CA GLN A 170 23.44 -30.93 28.66
C GLN A 170 23.48 -29.54 29.27
#